data_AF-A0A7V5LGY1-F1
#
_entry.id   AF-A0A7V5LGY1-F1
#
_cell.length_a   1.000
_cell.length_b   1.000
_cell.length_c   1.000
_cell.angle_alpha   90.00
_cell.angle_beta   90.00
_cell.angle_gamma   90.00
#
_symmetry.space_group_name_H-M   'P 1'
#
loop_
_entity.id
_entity.type
_entity.pdbx_description
1 polymer ?
#
loop_
_entity_poly.entity_id
_entity_poly.type
_entity_poly.pdbx_seq_one_letter_code
_entity_poly.pdbx_strand_id
1 'polypeptide(L)'
;MFKSFFSVVLALGILLLVACSKEKFNSEEARKMEQEYEKLIADYEALMKPAYKDMSLQYFIAATNSTPENWELYAQKEMLFNKILSDKQLFERIKKIKESNLIQDPIKRRRIEVIYLTFLGKQVDTAKLNQITKLQSEIENKYS
;
A
#
# COMPACT_ATOMS: atom_id res chain seq x y z
N MET A 1 -26.52 38.26 38.49
CA MET A 1 -26.41 36.77 38.49
C MET A 1 -27.05 36.11 37.27
N PHE A 2 -28.31 36.43 36.92
CA PHE A 2 -29.05 35.75 35.84
C PHE A 2 -28.44 35.84 34.44
N LYS A 3 -27.86 36.99 34.05
CA LYS A 3 -27.19 37.17 32.73
C LYS A 3 -25.94 36.28 32.57
N SER A 4 -25.17 36.09 33.65
CA SER A 4 -23.97 35.25 33.63
C SER A 4 -24.32 33.76 33.51
N PHE A 5 -25.44 33.33 34.10
CA PHE A 5 -25.91 31.95 34.00
C PHE A 5 -26.44 31.63 32.59
N PHE A 6 -27.17 32.56 31.99
CA PHE A 6 -27.67 32.42 30.61
C PHE A 6 -26.54 32.35 29.57
N SER A 7 -25.49 33.18 29.71
CA SER A 7 -24.32 33.13 28.83
C SER A 7 -23.52 31.81 28.93
N VAL A 8 -23.42 31.22 30.13
CA VAL A 8 -22.73 29.93 30.32
C VAL A 8 -23.52 28.79 29.69
N VAL A 9 -24.85 28.76 29.87
CA VAL A 9 -25.72 27.74 29.26
C VAL A 9 -25.72 27.84 27.74
N LEU A 10 -25.73 29.06 27.18
CA LEU A 10 -25.63 29.29 25.74
C LEU A 10 -24.28 28.84 25.17
N ALA A 11 -23.17 29.12 25.88
CA ALA A 11 -21.83 28.68 25.48
C ALA A 11 -21.69 27.14 25.53
N LEU A 12 -22.25 26.48 26.54
CA LEU A 12 -22.29 25.02 26.63
C LEU A 12 -23.11 24.39 25.49
N GLY A 13 -24.24 25.00 25.14
CA GLY A 13 -25.09 24.55 24.03
C GLY A 13 -24.37 24.62 22.68
N ILE A 14 -23.60 25.69 22.44
CA ILE A 14 -22.79 25.83 21.21
C ILE A 14 -21.67 24.76 21.17
N LEU A 15 -20.99 24.51 22.29
CA LEU A 15 -19.96 23.46 22.39
C LEU A 15 -20.50 22.06 22.09
N LEU A 16 -21.70 21.72 22.57
CA LEU A 16 -22.35 20.43 22.31
C LEU A 16 -22.75 20.27 20.83
N LEU A 17 -23.21 21.34 20.17
CA LEU A 17 -23.54 21.32 18.74
C LEU A 17 -22.28 21.17 17.86
N VAL A 18 -21.16 21.79 18.25
CA VAL A 18 -19.86 21.64 17.57
C VAL A 18 -19.28 20.22 17.77
N ALA A 19 -19.43 19.63 18.95
CA ALA A 19 -18.98 18.25 19.19
C ALA A 19 -19.76 17.22 18.35
N CYS A 20 -21.09 17.33 18.31
CA CYS A 20 -21.95 16.45 17.51
C CYS A 20 -21.69 16.54 16.00
N SER A 21 -21.33 17.73 15.49
CA SER A 21 -20.99 17.90 14.07
C SER A 21 -19.62 17.32 13.74
N LYS A 22 -18.64 17.44 14.64
CA LYS A 22 -17.29 16.84 14.48
C LYS A 22 -17.32 15.32 14.48
N GLU A 23 -18.10 14.67 15.36
CA GLU A 23 -18.25 13.21 15.35
C GLU A 23 -18.87 12.70 14.04
N LYS A 24 -19.96 13.34 13.58
CA LYS A 24 -20.60 12.98 12.31
C LYS A 24 -19.65 13.14 11.13
N PHE A 25 -18.88 14.23 11.08
CA PHE A 25 -17.89 14.47 10.04
C PHE A 25 -16.80 13.38 10.02
N ASN A 26 -16.22 13.06 11.18
CA ASN A 26 -15.22 11.99 11.32
C ASN A 26 -15.77 10.62 10.88
N SER A 27 -17.05 10.33 11.17
CA SER A 27 -17.68 9.07 10.79
C SER A 27 -17.84 8.91 9.27
N GLU A 28 -18.12 10.01 8.55
CA GLU A 28 -18.27 10.00 7.11
C GLU A 28 -16.92 9.91 6.38
N GLU A 29 -15.89 10.60 6.88
CA GLU A 29 -14.53 10.46 6.37
C GLU A 29 -13.97 9.05 6.58
N ALA A 30 -14.20 8.45 7.76
CA ALA A 30 -13.81 7.08 8.03
C ALA A 30 -14.51 6.09 7.10
N ARG A 31 -15.82 6.29 6.84
CA ARG A 31 -16.58 5.46 5.90
C ARG A 31 -16.03 5.57 4.47
N LYS A 32 -15.70 6.77 4.00
CA LYS A 32 -15.06 6.98 2.69
C LYS A 32 -13.69 6.33 2.62
N MET A 33 -12.88 6.46 3.67
CA MET A 33 -11.56 5.85 3.74
C MET A 33 -11.63 4.32 3.71
N GLU A 34 -12.60 3.71 4.37
CA GLU A 34 -12.86 2.26 4.29
C GLU A 34 -13.23 1.83 2.85
N GLN A 35 -14.05 2.61 2.14
CA GLN A 35 -14.36 2.32 0.74
C GLN A 35 -13.13 2.45 -0.17
N GLU A 36 -12.30 3.46 0.04
CA GLU A 36 -11.03 3.63 -0.66
C GLU A 36 -10.07 2.47 -0.37
N TYR A 37 -10.01 2.00 0.89
CA TYR A 37 -9.22 0.85 1.29
C TYR A 37 -9.67 -0.42 0.55
N GLU A 38 -10.97 -0.76 0.56
CA GLU A 38 -11.45 -1.97 -0.11
C GLU A 38 -11.18 -1.93 -1.62
N LYS A 39 -11.39 -0.75 -2.24
CA LYS A 39 -11.05 -0.56 -3.65
C LYS A 39 -9.55 -0.71 -3.90
N LEU A 40 -8.70 -0.11 -3.06
CA LEU A 40 -7.25 -0.23 -3.17
C LEU A 40 -6.81 -1.68 -3.09
N ILE A 41 -7.32 -2.45 -2.12
CA ILE A 41 -6.95 -3.86 -1.95
C ILE A 41 -7.37 -4.66 -3.18
N ALA A 42 -8.58 -4.46 -3.71
CA ALA A 42 -9.03 -5.14 -4.91
C ALA A 42 -8.14 -4.82 -6.13
N ASP A 43 -7.83 -3.53 -6.36
CA ASP A 43 -6.96 -3.09 -7.46
C ASP A 43 -5.54 -3.66 -7.31
N TYR A 44 -4.97 -3.60 -6.09
CA TYR A 44 -3.64 -4.12 -5.75
C TYR A 44 -3.57 -5.64 -5.98
N GLU A 45 -4.54 -6.40 -5.50
CA GLU A 45 -4.55 -7.85 -5.62
C GLU A 45 -4.69 -8.31 -7.07
N ALA A 46 -5.49 -7.61 -7.88
CA ALA A 46 -5.66 -7.92 -9.30
C ALA A 46 -4.34 -7.81 -10.08
N LEU A 47 -3.46 -6.88 -9.68
CA LEU A 47 -2.14 -6.68 -10.29
C LEU A 47 -1.09 -7.62 -9.69
N MET A 48 -1.01 -7.69 -8.36
CA MET A 48 0.12 -8.32 -7.68
C MET A 48 0.01 -9.84 -7.60
N LYS A 49 -1.19 -10.42 -7.47
CA LYS A 49 -1.35 -11.88 -7.41
C LYS A 49 -0.77 -12.59 -8.64
N PRO A 50 -1.13 -12.21 -9.88
CA PRO A 50 -0.56 -12.86 -11.06
C PRO A 50 0.94 -12.56 -11.20
N ALA A 51 1.38 -11.31 -11.00
CA ALA A 51 2.79 -10.94 -11.15
C ALA A 51 3.70 -11.69 -10.17
N TYR A 52 3.29 -11.79 -8.90
CA TYR A 52 4.05 -12.52 -7.88
C TYR A 52 4.08 -14.03 -8.17
N LYS A 53 2.95 -14.61 -8.58
CA LYS A 53 2.88 -16.03 -8.97
C LYS A 53 3.83 -16.33 -10.13
N ASP A 54 3.75 -15.54 -11.21
CA ASP A 54 4.54 -15.76 -12.41
C ASP A 54 6.04 -15.62 -12.13
N MET A 55 6.44 -14.58 -11.38
CA MET A 55 7.82 -14.37 -10.95
C MET A 55 8.33 -15.55 -10.11
N SER A 56 7.55 -15.95 -9.10
CA SER A 56 7.95 -17.03 -8.18
C SER A 56 8.04 -18.38 -8.88
N LEU A 57 7.11 -18.66 -9.79
CA LEU A 57 7.13 -19.89 -10.59
C LEU A 57 8.33 -19.91 -11.52
N GLN A 58 8.62 -18.80 -12.19
CA GLN A 58 9.76 -18.71 -13.09
C GLN A 58 11.09 -18.81 -12.35
N TYR A 59 11.18 -18.24 -11.14
CA TYR A 59 12.33 -18.45 -10.27
C TYR A 59 12.54 -19.94 -9.95
N PHE A 60 11.48 -20.65 -9.56
CA PHE A 60 11.56 -22.08 -9.29
C PHE A 60 12.02 -22.89 -10.51
N ILE A 61 11.50 -22.57 -11.70
CA ILE A 61 11.94 -23.19 -12.96
C ILE A 61 13.43 -22.94 -13.21
N ALA A 62 13.89 -21.69 -13.07
CA ALA A 62 15.30 -21.35 -13.28
C ALA A 62 16.22 -22.04 -12.27
N ALA A 63 15.83 -22.08 -11.00
CA ALA A 63 16.59 -22.71 -9.93
C ALA A 63 16.66 -24.24 -10.02
N THR A 64 15.70 -24.88 -10.69
CA THR A 64 15.67 -26.34 -10.89
C THR A 64 16.18 -26.78 -12.26
N ASN A 65 16.31 -25.84 -13.19
CA ASN A 65 16.84 -26.03 -14.54
C ASN A 65 17.64 -24.78 -14.95
N SER A 66 18.85 -24.69 -14.41
CA SER A 66 19.74 -23.52 -14.53
C SER A 66 20.25 -23.33 -15.97
N THR A 67 19.49 -22.61 -16.79
CA THR A 67 19.91 -22.18 -18.14
C THR A 67 19.83 -20.66 -18.28
N PRO A 68 20.65 -20.05 -19.16
CA PRO A 68 20.59 -18.61 -19.40
C PRO A 68 19.20 -18.12 -19.78
N GLU A 69 18.45 -18.89 -20.57
CA GLU A 69 17.09 -18.54 -21.01
C GLU A 69 16.09 -18.52 -19.85
N ASN A 70 16.20 -19.47 -18.91
CA ASN A 70 15.31 -19.51 -17.75
C ASN A 70 15.58 -18.37 -16.77
N TRP A 71 16.86 -18.01 -16.57
CA TRP A 71 17.25 -16.87 -15.73
C TRP A 71 16.92 -15.52 -16.35
N GLU A 72 17.04 -15.39 -17.67
CA GLU A 72 16.60 -14.22 -18.41
C GLU A 72 15.07 -14.05 -18.32
N LEU A 73 14.30 -15.13 -18.48
CA LEU A 73 12.85 -15.08 -18.31
C LEU A 73 12.46 -14.73 -16.86
N TYR A 74 13.17 -15.24 -15.85
CA TYR A 74 12.97 -14.82 -14.45
C TYR A 74 13.23 -13.32 -14.27
N ALA A 75 14.35 -12.81 -14.79
CA ALA A 75 14.69 -11.38 -14.72
C ALA A 75 13.56 -10.51 -15.29
N GLN A 76 13.01 -10.89 -16.44
CA GLN A 76 11.88 -10.18 -17.06
C GLN A 76 10.63 -10.18 -16.17
N LYS A 77 10.31 -11.32 -15.54
CA LYS A 77 9.16 -11.42 -14.61
C LYS A 77 9.39 -10.59 -13.35
N GLU A 78 10.59 -10.58 -12.78
CA GLU A 78 10.92 -9.76 -11.62
C GLU A 78 10.88 -8.26 -11.98
N MET A 79 11.34 -7.85 -13.15
CA MET A 79 11.22 -6.45 -13.60
C MET A 79 9.76 -6.01 -13.72
N LEU A 80 8.85 -6.86 -14.21
CA LEU A 80 7.41 -6.57 -14.23
C LEU A 80 6.82 -6.45 -12.82
N PHE A 81 7.23 -7.32 -11.90
CA PHE A 81 6.85 -7.23 -10.49
C PHE A 81 7.36 -5.94 -9.83
N ASN A 82 8.64 -5.61 -10.03
CA ASN A 82 9.26 -4.37 -9.54
C ASN A 82 8.60 -3.13 -10.12
N LYS A 83 8.15 -3.16 -11.39
CA LYS A 83 7.41 -2.07 -12.01
C LYS A 83 6.15 -1.73 -11.21
N ILE A 84 5.38 -2.73 -10.76
CA ILE A 84 4.19 -2.50 -9.95
C ILE A 84 4.56 -1.89 -8.60
N LEU A 85 5.58 -2.43 -7.93
CA LEU A 85 6.02 -1.91 -6.63
C LEU A 85 6.62 -0.50 -6.70
N SER A 86 7.15 -0.10 -7.85
CA SER A 86 7.67 1.25 -8.12
C SER A 86 6.62 2.24 -8.61
N ASP A 87 5.36 1.81 -8.78
CA ASP A 87 4.28 2.69 -9.22
C ASP A 87 3.98 3.75 -8.16
N LYS A 88 4.32 5.01 -8.50
CA LYS A 88 4.16 6.15 -7.60
C LYS A 88 2.69 6.46 -7.30
N GLN A 89 1.78 6.28 -8.26
CA GLN A 89 0.37 6.59 -8.05
C GLN A 89 -0.27 5.57 -7.11
N LEU A 90 0.05 4.30 -7.27
CA LEU A 90 -0.38 3.25 -6.37
C LEU A 90 0.21 3.46 -4.96
N PHE A 91 1.49 3.80 -4.87
CA PHE A 91 2.14 4.11 -3.60
C PHE A 91 1.49 5.28 -2.86
N GLU A 92 1.18 6.39 -3.54
CA GLU A 92 0.52 7.53 -2.91
C GLU A 92 -0.88 7.18 -2.39
N ARG A 93 -1.63 6.32 -3.10
CA ARG A 93 -2.92 5.80 -2.59
C ARG A 93 -2.74 4.96 -1.32
N ILE A 94 -1.75 4.07 -1.30
CA ILE A 94 -1.40 3.24 -0.12
C ILE A 94 -1.03 4.14 1.06
N LYS A 95 -0.14 5.10 0.82
CA LYS A 95 0.36 6.06 1.82
C LYS A 95 -0.79 6.89 2.39
N LYS A 96 -1.67 7.44 1.54
CA LYS A 96 -2.85 8.20 1.97
C LYS A 96 -3.70 7.40 2.98
N ILE A 97 -4.00 6.14 2.67
CA ILE A 97 -4.84 5.31 3.55
C ILE A 97 -4.13 5.03 4.87
N LYS A 98 -2.84 4.67 4.83
CA LYS A 98 -2.02 4.45 6.03
C LYS A 98 -1.94 5.70 6.92
N GLU A 99 -1.65 6.86 6.34
CA GLU A 99 -1.44 8.11 7.09
C GLU A 99 -2.74 8.75 7.59
N SER A 100 -3.89 8.37 7.02
CA SER A 100 -5.19 8.86 7.48
C SER A 100 -5.51 8.51 8.93
N ASN A 101 -5.01 7.36 9.42
CA ASN A 101 -5.39 6.78 10.72
C ASN A 101 -6.92 6.60 10.92
N LEU A 102 -7.71 6.59 9.85
CA LEU A 102 -9.17 6.47 9.90
C LEU A 102 -9.68 5.03 9.85
N ILE A 103 -8.86 4.09 9.38
CA ILE A 103 -9.17 2.65 9.35
C ILE A 103 -9.10 2.11 10.78
N GLN A 104 -10.22 1.64 11.33
CA GLN A 104 -10.28 1.21 12.74
C GLN A 104 -9.98 -0.29 12.91
N ASP A 105 -10.34 -1.11 11.92
CA ASP A 105 -10.10 -2.54 11.97
C ASP A 105 -8.58 -2.83 12.08
N PRO A 106 -8.13 -3.53 13.14
CA PRO A 106 -6.72 -3.77 13.37
C PRO A 106 -6.07 -4.65 12.30
N ILE A 107 -6.81 -5.59 11.69
CA ILE A 107 -6.32 -6.44 10.60
C ILE A 107 -6.12 -5.61 9.34
N LYS A 108 -7.07 -4.74 9.00
CA LYS A 108 -6.94 -3.83 7.85
C LYS A 108 -5.78 -2.86 8.01
N ARG A 109 -5.62 -2.27 9.21
CA ARG A 109 -4.46 -1.42 9.54
C ARG A 109 -3.14 -2.16 9.38
N ARG A 110 -3.04 -3.40 9.89
CA ARG A 110 -1.82 -4.19 9.72
C ARG A 110 -1.55 -4.52 8.26
N ARG A 111 -2.59 -4.83 7.48
CA ARG A 111 -2.45 -5.12 6.05
C ARG A 111 -1.90 -3.92 5.28
N ILE A 112 -2.47 -2.73 5.48
CA ILE A 112 -1.99 -1.53 4.76
C ILE A 112 -0.55 -1.17 5.18
N GLU A 113 -0.18 -1.39 6.44
CA GLU A 113 1.20 -1.19 6.91
C GLU A 113 2.19 -2.10 6.15
N VAL A 114 1.89 -3.39 6.02
CA VAL A 114 2.76 -4.34 5.29
C VAL A 114 2.86 -3.97 3.81
N ILE A 115 1.74 -3.59 3.19
CA ILE A 115 1.72 -3.17 1.78
C ILE A 115 2.56 -1.90 1.61
N TYR A 116 2.41 -0.91 2.49
CA TYR A 116 3.19 0.31 2.48
C TYR A 116 4.70 0.02 2.56
N LEU A 117 5.13 -0.80 3.53
CA LEU A 117 6.55 -1.13 3.69
C LEU A 117 7.12 -1.88 2.47
N THR A 118 6.31 -2.76 1.86
CA THR A 118 6.67 -3.45 0.62
C THR A 118 6.93 -2.49 -0.53
N PHE A 119 6.10 -1.45 -0.69
CA PHE A 119 6.27 -0.45 -1.74
C PHE A 119 7.35 0.58 -1.43
N LEU A 120 7.50 0.96 -0.15
CA LEU A 120 8.42 2.01 0.29
C LEU A 120 9.85 1.73 -0.17
N GLY A 121 10.31 0.49 -0.03
CA GLY A 121 11.66 0.09 -0.47
C GLY A 121 11.89 0.15 -1.99
N LYS A 122 10.82 0.30 -2.78
CA LYS A 122 10.85 0.31 -4.24
C LYS A 122 10.58 1.70 -4.83
N GLN A 123 10.40 2.73 -4.00
CA GLN A 123 10.26 4.14 -4.42
C GLN A 123 11.60 4.79 -4.76
N VAL A 124 12.41 4.10 -5.55
CA VAL A 124 13.75 4.53 -6.00
C VAL A 124 13.79 4.57 -7.52
N ASP A 125 14.95 4.88 -8.08
CA ASP A 125 15.16 4.86 -9.53
C ASP A 125 14.90 3.46 -10.12
N THR A 126 13.92 3.37 -11.02
CA THR A 126 13.51 2.10 -11.66
C THR A 126 14.60 1.52 -12.54
N ALA A 127 15.48 2.35 -13.13
CA ALA A 127 16.62 1.86 -13.89
C ALA A 127 17.59 1.10 -12.98
N LYS A 128 17.81 1.60 -11.75
CA LYS A 128 18.65 0.92 -10.75
C LYS A 128 18.02 -0.38 -10.27
N LEU A 129 16.70 -0.42 -10.06
CA LEU A 129 15.99 -1.66 -9.71
C LEU A 129 16.18 -2.73 -10.78
N ASN A 130 16.03 -2.37 -12.06
CA ASN A 130 16.23 -3.30 -13.17
C ASN A 130 17.68 -3.76 -13.28
N GLN A 131 18.64 -2.87 -13.03
CA GLN A 131 20.06 -3.24 -13.00
C GLN A 131 20.36 -4.24 -11.87
N ILE A 132 19.79 -4.04 -10.68
CA ILE A 132 19.91 -4.98 -9.55
C ILE A 132 19.36 -6.34 -9.93
N THR A 133 18.13 -6.41 -10.48
CA THR A 133 17.53 -7.67 -10.97
C THR A 133 18.44 -8.38 -11.97
N LYS A 134 19.00 -7.65 -12.94
CA LYS A 134 19.90 -8.26 -13.93
C LYS A 134 21.16 -8.85 -13.27
N LEU A 135 21.80 -8.11 -12.38
CA LEU A 135 22.98 -8.58 -11.65
C LEU A 135 22.67 -9.79 -10.77
N GLN A 136 21.49 -9.82 -10.12
CA GLN A 136 21.04 -10.97 -9.35
C GLN A 136 20.89 -12.21 -10.23
N SER A 137 20.21 -12.10 -11.37
CA SER A 137 20.05 -13.24 -12.30
C SER A 137 21.37 -13.73 -12.88
N GLU A 138 22.33 -12.84 -13.15
CA GLU A 138 23.68 -13.21 -13.61
C GLU A 138 24.45 -14.01 -12.55
N ILE A 139 24.33 -13.62 -11.28
CA ILE A 139 24.91 -14.34 -10.15
C ILE A 139 24.26 -15.72 -10.03
N GLU A 140 22.93 -15.80 -10.00
CA GLU A 140 22.22 -17.07 -9.87
C GLU A 140 22.54 -18.04 -11.01
N ASN A 141 22.56 -17.55 -12.26
CA ASN A 141 22.95 -18.37 -13.41
C ASN A 141 24.38 -18.92 -13.33
N LYS A 142 25.28 -18.23 -12.62
CA LYS A 142 26.69 -18.65 -12.51
C LYS A 142 26.91 -19.69 -11.41
N TYR A 143 26.07 -19.70 -10.37
CA TYR A 143 26.33 -20.47 -9.14
C TYR A 143 25.23 -21.49 -8.79
N SER A 144 24.11 -21.52 -9.53
CA SER A 144 23.07 -22.55 -9.44
C SER A 144 23.30 -23.74 -10.37
#